data_AF-A0A949EBI6-F1
#
_entry.id   AF-A0A949EBI6-F1
#
_cell.length_a   1.000
_cell.length_b   1.000
_cell.length_c   1.000
_cell.angle_alpha   90.00
_cell.angle_beta   90.00
_cell.angle_gamma   90.00
#
_symmetry.space_group_name_H-M   'P 1'
#
loop_
_entity.id
_entity.type
_entity.pdbx_description
1 polymer ?
#
loop_
_entity_poly.entity_id
_entity_poly.type
_entity_poly.pdbx_seq_one_letter_code
_entity_poly.pdbx_strand_id
1 'polypeptide(L)'
;VRAGMVSDPRKWNWSSYGATAYAVKPPAFLAVDWILNQFAKKKNAARAAYRKFVADGLRRKEETPWGKLTGQIVFGGSEFVAYIQSRLSEAKEIGEIPRAQRFPGRPPLADLFPREKALDKAVRNKLIQTAHMRYGHTLKEIADQLKIHYTTVSKVVKDRKN
;
A
#
# COMPACT_ATOMS: atom_id res chain seq x y z
N VAL A 1 -15.66 -14.19 -10.65
CA VAL A 1 -15.19 -13.08 -9.77
C VAL A 1 -13.69 -13.23 -9.52
N ARG A 2 -12.93 -12.15 -9.27
CA ARG A 2 -11.46 -12.23 -9.15
C ARG A 2 -10.97 -13.24 -8.09
N ALA A 3 -11.74 -13.43 -7.02
CA ALA A 3 -11.46 -14.42 -5.97
C ALA A 3 -11.72 -15.89 -6.40
N GLY A 4 -12.12 -16.16 -7.65
CA GLY A 4 -12.36 -17.52 -8.15
C GLY A 4 -13.63 -18.22 -7.64
N MET A 5 -14.32 -17.66 -6.65
CA MET A 5 -15.46 -18.31 -5.97
C MET A 5 -16.68 -18.60 -6.86
N VAL A 6 -16.89 -17.82 -7.91
CA VAL A 6 -17.92 -18.08 -8.94
C VAL A 6 -17.39 -17.67 -10.32
N SER A 7 -17.83 -18.37 -11.37
CA SER A 7 -17.43 -18.10 -12.75
C SER A 7 -18.06 -16.84 -13.33
N ASP A 8 -19.29 -16.50 -12.91
CA ASP A 8 -20.04 -15.34 -13.38
C ASP A 8 -20.36 -14.38 -12.22
N PRO A 9 -20.02 -13.09 -12.31
CA PRO A 9 -20.36 -12.10 -11.27
C PRO A 9 -21.86 -12.05 -10.92
N ARG A 10 -22.76 -12.41 -11.84
CA ARG A 10 -24.20 -12.50 -11.56
C ARG A 10 -24.55 -13.49 -10.46
N LYS A 11 -23.75 -14.55 -10.31
CA LYS A 11 -23.98 -15.61 -9.31
C LYS A 11 -23.44 -15.23 -7.94
N TRP A 12 -22.81 -14.06 -7.80
CA TRP A 12 -22.25 -13.60 -6.55
C TRP A 12 -23.25 -12.72 -5.78
N ASN A 13 -24.05 -13.36 -4.93
CA ASN A 13 -25.11 -12.72 -4.13
C ASN A 13 -24.60 -11.62 -3.19
N TRP A 14 -23.32 -11.67 -2.81
CA TRP A 14 -22.68 -10.67 -1.96
C TRP A 14 -22.16 -9.45 -2.72
N SER A 15 -22.52 -9.27 -4.00
CA SER A 15 -22.26 -8.03 -4.74
C SER A 15 -23.52 -7.28 -5.10
N SER A 16 -23.36 -5.97 -5.28
CA SER A 16 -24.38 -5.11 -5.88
C SER A 16 -24.57 -5.35 -7.39
N TYR A 17 -23.77 -6.20 -8.04
CA TYR A 17 -23.77 -6.35 -9.49
C TYR A 17 -25.15 -6.77 -10.03
N GLY A 18 -25.86 -7.68 -9.35
CA GLY A 18 -27.22 -8.08 -9.74
C GLY A 18 -28.20 -6.90 -9.75
N ALA A 19 -28.20 -6.09 -8.68
CA ALA A 19 -29.07 -4.92 -8.56
C ALA A 19 -28.69 -3.83 -9.58
N THR A 20 -27.40 -3.56 -9.73
CA THR A 20 -26.90 -2.52 -10.64
C THR A 20 -27.11 -2.90 -12.10
N ALA A 21 -26.70 -4.11 -12.50
CA ALA A 21 -26.64 -4.52 -13.90
C ALA A 21 -27.94 -5.16 -14.44
N TYR A 22 -28.75 -5.79 -13.58
CA TYR A 22 -29.92 -6.59 -13.98
C TYR A 22 -31.23 -6.18 -13.29
N ALA A 23 -31.25 -5.03 -12.62
CA ALA A 23 -32.45 -4.47 -12.01
C ALA A 23 -33.09 -5.37 -10.93
N VAL A 24 -32.30 -6.25 -10.29
CA VAL A 24 -32.73 -6.91 -9.05
C VAL A 24 -33.05 -5.83 -8.02
N LYS A 25 -34.14 -5.99 -7.26
CA LYS A 25 -34.58 -5.01 -6.26
C LYS A 25 -33.42 -4.67 -5.32
N PRO A 26 -32.89 -3.43 -5.34
CA PRO A 26 -31.80 -3.06 -4.45
C PRO A 26 -32.33 -2.94 -3.02
N PRO A 27 -31.52 -3.29 -2.00
CA PRO A 27 -31.82 -2.90 -0.63
C PRO A 27 -31.80 -1.37 -0.51
N ALA A 28 -32.51 -0.82 0.48
CA ALA A 28 -32.72 0.63 0.62
C ALA A 28 -31.41 1.44 0.71
N PHE A 29 -30.33 0.84 1.20
CA PHE A 29 -29.02 1.48 1.31
C PHE A 29 -28.22 1.52 0.00
N LEU A 30 -28.63 0.81 -1.05
CA LEU A 30 -27.85 0.65 -2.28
C LEU A 30 -28.24 1.68 -3.35
N ALA A 31 -27.40 2.70 -3.53
CA ALA A 31 -27.57 3.75 -4.53
C ALA A 31 -27.15 3.29 -5.95
N VAL A 32 -28.04 2.57 -6.65
CA VAL A 32 -27.79 2.09 -8.03
C VAL A 32 -27.76 3.23 -9.05
N ASP A 33 -28.63 4.23 -8.89
CA ASP A 33 -28.83 5.25 -9.91
C ASP A 33 -27.61 6.17 -10.09
N TRP A 34 -26.87 6.45 -9.01
CA TRP A 34 -25.62 7.23 -9.07
C TRP A 34 -24.56 6.55 -9.95
N ILE A 35 -24.40 5.22 -9.82
CA ILE A 35 -23.45 4.43 -10.63
C ILE A 35 -23.89 4.43 -12.09
N LEU A 36 -25.17 4.17 -12.37
CA LEU A 36 -25.69 4.10 -13.74
C LEU A 36 -25.57 5.45 -14.47
N ASN A 37 -25.70 6.57 -13.76
CA ASN A 37 -25.55 7.91 -14.34
C ASN A 37 -24.14 8.18 -14.89
N GLN A 38 -23.12 7.43 -14.48
CA GLN A 38 -21.77 7.52 -15.05
C GLN A 38 -21.66 6.91 -16.45
N PHE A 39 -22.65 6.10 -16.86
CA PHE A 39 -22.62 5.35 -18.12
C PHE A 39 -23.58 5.92 -19.18
N ALA A 40 -24.81 6.27 -18.79
CA ALA A 40 -25.77 6.90 -19.69
C ALA A 40 -26.96 7.52 -18.93
N LYS A 41 -27.68 8.46 -19.56
CA LYS A 41 -28.90 9.07 -19.01
C LYS A 41 -30.08 8.09 -18.91
N LYS A 42 -30.21 7.15 -19.86
CA LYS A 42 -31.30 6.16 -19.89
C LYS A 42 -30.88 4.89 -19.15
N LYS A 43 -31.66 4.45 -18.14
CA LYS A 43 -31.33 3.29 -17.28
C LYS A 43 -31.00 2.01 -18.07
N ASN A 44 -31.74 1.69 -19.13
CA ASN A 44 -31.48 0.49 -19.94
C ASN A 44 -30.14 0.55 -20.69
N ALA A 45 -29.82 1.72 -21.26
CA ALA A 45 -28.54 1.95 -21.92
C ALA A 45 -27.38 1.93 -20.92
N ALA A 46 -27.57 2.56 -19.75
CA ALA A 46 -26.58 2.58 -18.68
C ALA A 46 -26.25 1.17 -18.18
N ARG A 47 -27.26 0.32 -17.98
CA ARG A 47 -27.05 -1.08 -17.58
C ARG A 47 -26.32 -1.89 -18.64
N ALA A 48 -26.64 -1.69 -19.93
CA ALA A 48 -25.93 -2.35 -21.02
C ALA A 48 -24.44 -1.94 -21.05
N ALA A 49 -24.16 -0.64 -20.95
CA ALA A 49 -22.80 -0.12 -20.89
C ALA A 49 -22.05 -0.58 -19.63
N TYR A 50 -22.71 -0.61 -18.47
CA TYR A 50 -22.13 -1.12 -17.22
C TYR A 50 -21.79 -2.62 -17.31
N ARG A 51 -22.66 -3.44 -17.90
CA ARG A 51 -22.35 -4.87 -18.15
C ARG A 51 -21.13 -5.03 -19.04
N LYS A 52 -21.04 -4.24 -20.12
CA LYS A 52 -19.88 -4.24 -21.02
C LYS A 52 -18.61 -3.84 -20.27
N PHE A 53 -18.65 -2.77 -19.48
CA PHE A 53 -17.52 -2.32 -18.66
C PHE A 53 -17.02 -3.41 -17.70
N VAL A 54 -17.93 -4.09 -16.97
CA VAL A 54 -17.55 -5.19 -16.08
C VAL A 54 -16.96 -6.37 -16.87
N ALA A 55 -17.54 -6.74 -18.00
CA ALA A 55 -17.02 -7.81 -18.85
C ALA A 55 -15.63 -7.47 -19.43
N ASP A 56 -15.42 -6.22 -19.84
CA ASP A 56 -14.12 -5.72 -20.28
C ASP A 56 -13.09 -5.81 -19.14
N GLY A 57 -13.45 -5.37 -17.93
CA GLY A 57 -12.58 -5.45 -16.75
C GLY A 57 -12.26 -6.86 -16.27
N LEU A 58 -13.05 -7.87 -16.64
CA LEU A 58 -12.74 -9.29 -16.40
C LEU A 58 -11.78 -9.86 -17.44
N ARG A 59 -11.85 -9.40 -18.69
CA ARG A 59 -10.95 -9.81 -19.77
C ARG A 59 -9.58 -9.17 -19.66
N ARG A 60 -9.54 -7.90 -19.25
CA ARG A 60 -8.30 -7.17 -19.01
C ARG A 60 -7.64 -7.71 -17.76
N LYS A 61 -6.51 -8.40 -17.93
CA LYS A 61 -5.57 -8.70 -16.83
C LYS A 61 -4.79 -7.43 -16.45
N GLU A 62 -5.50 -6.35 -16.18
CA GLU A 62 -4.87 -5.11 -15.71
C GLU A 62 -4.17 -5.40 -14.39
N GLU A 63 -2.96 -4.86 -14.26
CA GLU A 63 -2.21 -4.92 -13.02
C GLU A 63 -3.05 -4.32 -11.90
N THR A 64 -3.18 -5.08 -10.82
CA THR A 64 -3.88 -4.61 -9.66
C THR A 64 -3.17 -3.39 -9.06
N PRO A 65 -3.90 -2.31 -8.68
CA PRO A 65 -3.29 -1.16 -8.01
C PRO A 65 -2.58 -1.55 -6.70
N TRP A 66 -2.95 -2.71 -6.13
CA TRP A 66 -2.28 -3.29 -4.96
C TRP A 66 -0.77 -3.48 -5.15
N GLY A 67 -0.28 -3.71 -6.38
CA GLY A 67 1.15 -3.84 -6.66
C GLY A 67 1.95 -2.54 -6.48
N LYS A 68 1.27 -1.39 -6.51
CA LYS A 68 1.88 -0.06 -6.32
C LYS A 68 1.66 0.50 -4.92
N LEU A 69 1.13 -0.31 -3.99
CA LEU A 69 0.97 0.10 -2.60
C LEU A 69 2.33 0.30 -1.93
N THR A 70 2.47 1.45 -1.28
CA THR A 70 3.59 1.76 -0.41
C THR A 70 3.23 1.45 1.03
N GLY A 71 4.06 0.63 1.70
CA GLY A 71 3.83 0.23 3.08
C GLY A 71 2.53 -0.55 3.30
N GLN A 72 1.98 -1.18 2.25
CA GLN A 72 0.70 -1.92 2.24
C GLN A 72 -0.57 -1.09 2.49
N ILE A 73 -0.45 0.21 2.77
CA ILE A 73 -1.59 1.06 3.15
C ILE A 73 -1.72 2.36 2.34
N VAL A 74 -0.68 2.78 1.61
CA VAL A 74 -0.70 4.05 0.85
C VAL A 74 -0.64 3.79 -0.65
N PHE A 75 -1.61 4.29 -1.41
CA PHE A 75 -1.59 4.28 -2.87
C PHE A 75 -1.55 5.72 -3.38
N GLY A 76 -0.48 6.10 -4.10
CA GLY A 76 -0.31 7.45 -4.63
C GLY A 76 1.13 7.72 -5.09
N GLY A 77 1.38 8.93 -5.57
CA GLY A 77 2.73 9.38 -5.96
C GLY A 77 3.65 9.62 -4.76
N SER A 78 4.93 9.84 -5.01
CA SER A 78 5.96 10.06 -3.98
C SER A 78 5.64 11.23 -3.05
N GLU A 79 5.12 12.34 -3.58
CA GLU A 79 4.70 13.51 -2.79
C GLU A 79 3.56 13.16 -1.83
N PHE A 80 2.57 12.39 -2.29
CA PHE A 80 1.46 11.95 -1.45
C PHE A 80 1.93 10.97 -0.38
N VAL A 81 2.84 10.05 -0.72
CA VAL A 81 3.46 9.14 0.25
C VAL A 81 4.20 9.93 1.33
N ALA A 82 5.01 10.94 0.97
CA ALA A 82 5.72 11.80 1.91
C ALA A 82 4.75 12.61 2.80
N TYR A 83 3.65 13.09 2.22
CA TYR A 83 2.58 13.75 2.98
C TYR A 83 2.00 12.81 4.04
N ILE A 84 1.63 11.57 3.67
CA ILE A 84 1.10 10.58 4.63
C ILE A 84 2.14 10.20 5.68
N GLN A 85 3.41 10.00 5.30
CA GLN A 85 4.49 9.75 6.26
C GLN A 85 4.59 10.83 7.35
N SER A 86 4.41 12.11 6.98
CA SER A 86 4.45 13.22 7.93
C SER A 86 3.32 13.19 8.95
N ARG A 87 2.17 12.58 8.60
CA ARG A 87 0.97 12.47 9.44
C ARG A 87 0.98 11.24 10.36
N LEU A 88 1.87 10.28 10.11
CA LEU A 88 1.95 9.02 10.84
C LEU A 88 2.99 9.04 11.97
N SER A 89 3.33 10.21 12.52
CA SER A 89 4.31 10.33 13.62
C SER A 89 3.91 9.51 14.84
N GLU A 90 2.64 9.57 15.26
CA GLU A 90 2.11 8.84 16.41
C GLU A 90 2.09 7.32 16.18
N ALA A 91 1.78 6.90 14.95
CA ALA A 91 1.74 5.48 14.60
C ALA A 91 3.11 4.80 14.76
N LYS A 92 4.23 5.54 14.74
CA LYS A 92 5.59 4.98 14.88
C LYS A 92 5.79 4.26 16.21
N GLU A 93 5.13 4.72 17.28
CA GLU A 93 5.29 4.18 18.63
C GLU A 93 4.33 3.02 18.94
N ILE A 94 3.30 2.81 18.11
CA ILE A 94 2.31 1.74 18.33
C ILE A 94 2.87 0.39 17.85
N GLY A 95 3.28 -0.46 18.80
CA GLY A 95 3.95 -1.74 18.52
C GLY A 95 3.10 -2.73 17.73
N GLU A 96 1.78 -2.65 17.89
CA GLU A 96 0.76 -3.49 17.28
C GLU A 96 0.57 -3.20 15.79
N ILE A 97 0.98 -2.02 15.32
CA ILE A 97 0.92 -1.68 13.90
C ILE A 97 2.16 -2.27 13.19
N PRO A 98 1.98 -3.03 12.10
CA PRO A 98 3.08 -3.57 11.32
C PRO A 98 4.08 -2.49 10.91
N ARG A 99 5.38 -2.81 11.03
CA ARG A 99 6.48 -1.88 10.76
C ARG A 99 6.40 -1.23 9.37
N ALA A 100 5.99 -2.00 8.35
CA ALA A 100 5.81 -1.50 6.98
C ALA A 100 4.73 -0.41 6.87
N GLN A 101 3.72 -0.45 7.74
CA GLN A 101 2.61 0.52 7.78
C GLN A 101 2.93 1.73 8.67
N ARG A 102 3.77 1.55 9.69
CA ARG A 102 4.29 2.65 10.53
C ARG A 102 5.28 3.56 9.78
N PHE A 103 6.05 2.96 8.87
CA PHE A 103 7.07 3.64 8.09
C PHE A 103 6.83 3.42 6.58
N PRO A 104 5.65 3.81 6.05
CA PRO A 104 5.34 3.59 4.65
C PRO A 104 6.28 4.44 3.81
N GLY A 105 6.91 3.90 2.78
CA GLY A 105 7.80 4.67 1.89
C GLY A 105 9.15 5.04 2.52
N ARG A 106 9.55 4.35 3.58
CA ARG A 106 10.93 4.40 4.07
C ARG A 106 11.91 4.14 2.91
N PRO A 107 13.01 4.88 2.81
CA PRO A 107 14.02 4.64 1.77
C PRO A 107 14.64 3.25 1.96
N PRO A 108 14.90 2.51 0.86
CA PRO A 108 15.72 1.32 0.87
C PRO A 108 17.06 1.56 1.57
N LEU A 109 17.57 0.54 2.28
CA LEU A 109 18.87 0.66 2.96
C LEU A 109 20.03 0.86 1.98
N ALA A 110 19.92 0.38 0.74
CA ALA A 110 20.92 0.61 -0.30
C ALA A 110 21.09 2.10 -0.65
N ASP A 111 20.00 2.87 -0.61
CA ASP A 111 20.02 4.32 -0.88
C ASP A 111 20.66 5.10 0.28
N LEU A 112 20.51 4.59 1.51
CA LEU A 112 21.15 5.15 2.70
C LEU A 112 22.64 4.77 2.80
N PHE A 113 23.02 3.61 2.28
CA PHE A 113 24.38 3.05 2.37
C PHE A 113 24.89 2.63 0.99
N PRO A 114 25.29 3.61 0.13
CA PRO A 114 25.83 3.32 -1.19
C PRO A 114 27.13 2.51 -1.09
N ARG A 115 27.18 1.37 -1.79
CA ARG A 115 28.28 0.39 -1.71
C ARG A 115 29.62 0.88 -2.23
N GLU A 116 29.60 1.87 -3.10
CA GLU A 116 30.77 2.36 -3.85
C GLU A 116 31.64 3.34 -3.06
N LYS A 117 31.17 3.81 -1.90
CA LYS A 117 31.90 4.78 -1.08
C LYS A 117 32.25 4.16 0.27
N ALA A 118 33.54 4.17 0.60
CA ALA A 118 34.00 3.95 1.96
C ALA A 118 33.43 5.07 2.83
N LEU A 119 32.40 4.76 3.62
CA LEU A 119 31.82 5.70 4.56
C LEU A 119 32.74 5.81 5.78
N ASP A 120 33.05 7.05 6.16
CA ASP A 120 33.69 7.32 7.44
C ASP A 120 32.85 6.73 8.60
N LYS A 121 33.52 6.33 9.68
CA LYS A 121 32.90 5.69 10.84
C LYS A 121 31.82 6.57 11.47
N ALA A 122 32.04 7.88 11.57
CA ALA A 122 31.06 8.80 12.15
C ALA A 122 29.83 8.95 11.24
N VAL A 123 30.05 9.06 9.93
CA VAL A 123 28.98 9.16 8.93
C VAL A 123 28.13 7.89 8.93
N ARG A 124 28.77 6.71 8.87
CA ARG A 124 28.08 5.41 8.94
C ARG A 124 27.24 5.30 10.20
N ASN A 125 27.80 5.68 11.36
CA ASN A 125 27.08 5.60 12.63
C ASN A 125 25.84 6.51 12.67
N LYS A 126 25.93 7.72 12.12
CA LYS A 126 24.80 8.64 11.97
C LYS A 126 23.71 8.07 11.04
N LEU A 127 24.11 7.43 9.95
CA LEU A 127 23.18 6.76 9.02
C LEU A 127 22.50 5.55 9.67
N ILE A 128 23.21 4.74 10.45
CA ILE A 128 22.63 3.62 11.23
C ILE A 128 21.53 4.13 12.15
N GLN A 129 21.80 5.20 12.90
CA GLN A 129 20.82 5.79 13.81
C GLN A 129 19.61 6.34 13.04
N THR A 130 19.84 7.00 11.91
CA THR A 130 18.76 7.54 11.07
C THR A 130 17.90 6.42 10.46
N ALA A 131 18.52 5.37 9.94
CA ALA A 131 17.84 4.20 9.39
C ALA A 131 16.92 3.54 10.41
N HIS A 132 17.38 3.39 11.66
CA HIS A 132 16.59 2.78 12.72
C HIS A 132 15.48 3.71 13.23
N MET A 133 15.84 4.91 13.66
CA MET A 133 14.93 5.80 14.40
C MET A 133 13.94 6.53 13.49
N ARG A 134 14.41 7.02 12.34
CA ARG A 134 13.58 7.83 11.43
C ARG A 134 12.78 6.95 10.46
N TYR A 135 13.42 5.87 9.99
CA TYR A 135 12.89 5.03 8.91
C TYR A 135 12.46 3.63 9.38
N GLY A 136 12.64 3.29 10.66
CA GLY A 136 12.10 2.08 11.27
C GLY A 136 12.75 0.78 10.80
N HIS A 137 13.94 0.84 10.18
CA HIS A 137 14.70 -0.34 9.81
C HIS A 137 15.16 -1.08 11.07
N THR A 138 15.06 -2.40 11.05
CA THR A 138 15.53 -3.26 12.15
C THR A 138 17.04 -3.27 12.20
N LEU A 139 17.59 -3.50 13.40
CA LEU A 139 19.05 -3.62 13.56
C LEU A 139 19.62 -4.77 12.72
N LYS A 140 18.82 -5.84 12.49
CA LYS A 140 19.18 -6.96 11.61
C LYS A 140 19.25 -6.53 10.14
N GLU A 141 18.21 -5.88 9.61
CA GLU A 141 18.22 -5.36 8.23
C GLU A 141 19.45 -4.46 7.98
N ILE A 142 19.78 -3.57 8.93
CA ILE A 142 20.94 -2.68 8.85
C ILE A 142 22.26 -3.46 8.90
N ALA A 143 22.38 -4.44 9.80
CA ALA A 143 23.57 -5.28 9.93
C ALA A 143 23.84 -6.08 8.66
N ASP A 144 22.79 -6.67 8.08
CA ASP A 144 22.85 -7.45 6.84
C ASP A 144 23.27 -6.57 5.66
N GLN A 145 22.72 -5.36 5.52
CA GLN A 145 23.11 -4.39 4.48
C GLN A 145 24.60 -4.03 4.56
N LEU A 146 25.09 -3.77 5.78
CA LEU A 146 26.46 -3.32 6.02
C LEU A 146 27.47 -4.47 6.12
N LYS A 147 27.01 -5.73 6.15
CA LYS A 147 27.82 -6.92 6.38
C LYS A 147 28.66 -6.82 7.67
N ILE A 148 28.06 -6.28 8.73
CA ILE A 148 28.69 -6.18 10.07
C ILE A 148 27.85 -6.93 11.09
N HIS A 149 28.46 -7.27 12.23
CA HIS A 149 27.75 -7.97 13.29
C HIS A 149 26.64 -7.10 13.91
N TYR A 150 25.50 -7.72 14.22
CA TYR A 150 24.32 -7.07 14.83
C TYR A 150 24.66 -6.24 16.08
N THR A 151 25.58 -6.75 16.92
CA THR A 151 25.98 -6.06 18.17
C THR A 151 26.65 -4.71 17.90
N THR A 152 27.36 -4.56 16.77
CA THR A 152 27.96 -3.29 16.36
C THR A 152 26.87 -2.27 16.08
N VAL A 153 25.83 -2.65 15.33
CA VAL A 153 24.67 -1.80 15.05
C VAL A 153 23.94 -1.43 16.34
N SER A 154 23.75 -2.41 17.24
CA SER A 154 23.11 -2.17 18.54
C SER A 154 23.87 -1.16 19.39
N LYS A 155 25.22 -1.25 19.47
CA LYS A 155 26.04 -0.29 20.22
C LYS A 155 25.91 1.11 19.63
N VAL A 156 26.01 1.25 18.31
CA VAL A 156 25.86 2.55 17.62
C VAL A 156 24.51 3.22 17.87
N VAL A 157 23.43 2.43 17.95
CA VAL A 157 22.10 2.96 18.26
C VAL A 157 21.97 3.34 19.74
N LYS A 158 22.63 2.62 20.65
CA LYS A 158 22.65 2.93 22.09
C LYS A 158 23.49 4.17 22.43
N ASP A 159 24.62 4.38 21.76
CA ASP A 159 25.57 5.47 22.04
C ASP A 159 24.99 6.89 21.86
N ARG A 160 23.81 7.04 21.23
CA ARG A 160 23.10 8.32 21.11
C ARG A 160 22.05 8.57 22.19
N LYS A 161 21.70 7.55 22.99
CA LYS A 161 20.75 7.72 24.12
C LYS A 161 21.39 8.41 25.34
N ASN A 162 22.70 8.64 25.30
CA ASN A 162 23.45 9.50 26.22
C ASN A 162 23.82 10.81 25.53
#